data_AF-A0A942TEF5-F1
#
_entry.id   AF-A0A942TEF5-F1
#
_cell.length_a   1.000
_cell.length_b   1.000
_cell.length_c   1.000
_cell.angle_alpha   90.00
_cell.angle_beta   90.00
_cell.angle_gamma   90.00
#
_symmetry.space_group_name_H-M   'P 1'
#
loop_
_entity.id
_entity.type
_entity.pdbx_description
1 polymer ?
#
loop_
_entity_poly.entity_id
_entity_poly.type
_entity_poly.pdbx_seq_one_letter_code
_entity_poly.pdbx_strand_id
1 'polypeptide(L)'
;MDWNRIKSIFIIAFLILDIFLFSQLMTKTRQFEMKSDASVEENLKADIQYNNLPKDVVKDHYMSANTKVFTNEELAKIEDKIEITEDGATIHVILNKPIVVNEKQDFIELNDFVYSHVLNGENYSFWKYDKEEKTVTYYQKIDGKVLFMNQSGHLVFEVNDAGEAISYDQTMLTSFDPISDNEEVYPALKALEALYSKGALKSGAKVEAELGYHTLVNMEATQVLTPTWHFLVKNKDGSVENLLVNAFEGQIIQAQQQTNEKTKME
;
A
#
# COMPACT_ATOMS: atom_id res chain seq x y z
N MET A 1 3.47 47.52 -28.66
CA MET A 1 3.62 46.14 -28.18
C MET A 1 2.77 45.26 -29.07
N ASP A 2 3.38 44.36 -29.83
CA ASP A 2 2.73 43.60 -30.91
C ASP A 2 1.77 42.54 -30.35
N TRP A 3 0.58 43.00 -29.96
CA TRP A 3 -0.50 42.20 -29.39
C TRP A 3 -0.88 40.99 -30.25
N ASN A 4 -0.80 41.11 -31.58
CA ASN A 4 -1.05 40.00 -32.51
C ASN A 4 0.05 38.93 -32.50
N ARG A 5 1.31 39.30 -32.23
CA ARG A 5 2.42 38.34 -32.14
C ARG A 5 2.32 37.53 -30.85
N ILE A 6 2.01 38.18 -29.73
CA ILE A 6 1.83 37.52 -28.43
C ILE A 6 0.64 36.54 -28.49
N LYS A 7 -0.49 36.93 -29.09
CA LYS A 7 -1.63 36.02 -29.31
C LYS A 7 -1.27 34.78 -30.13
N SER A 8 -0.51 34.96 -31.21
CA SER A 8 -0.13 33.85 -32.09
C SER A 8 0.81 32.87 -31.38
N ILE A 9 1.76 33.37 -30.59
CA ILE A 9 2.65 32.54 -29.76
C ILE A 9 1.81 31.75 -28.73
N PHE A 10 0.84 32.40 -28.09
CA PHE A 10 -0.01 31.75 -27.09
C PHE A 10 -0.87 30.63 -27.69
N ILE A 11 -1.45 30.85 -28.88
CA ILE A 11 -2.22 29.83 -29.62
C ILE A 11 -1.34 28.63 -29.99
N ILE A 12 -0.12 28.87 -30.49
CA ILE A 12 0.80 27.80 -30.87
C ILE A 12 1.26 27.02 -29.64
N ALA A 13 1.58 27.71 -28.54
CA ALA A 13 1.96 27.05 -27.28
C ALA A 13 0.84 26.18 -26.72
N PHE A 14 -0.40 26.67 -26.73
CA PHE A 14 -1.57 25.90 -26.30
C PHE A 14 -1.80 24.68 -27.20
N LEU A 15 -1.68 24.83 -28.51
CA LEU A 15 -1.82 23.72 -29.46
C LEU A 15 -0.75 22.62 -29.27
N ILE A 16 0.50 23.00 -28.97
CA ILE A 16 1.56 22.02 -28.65
C ILE A 16 1.22 21.27 -27.35
N LEU A 17 0.74 21.97 -26.33
CA LEU A 17 0.30 21.37 -25.07
C LEU A 17 -0.89 20.42 -25.28
N ASP A 18 -1.87 20.81 -26.09
CA ASP A 18 -3.03 19.96 -26.42
C ASP A 18 -2.61 18.70 -27.16
N ILE A 19 -1.70 18.80 -28.15
CA ILE A 19 -1.17 17.63 -28.86
C ILE A 19 -0.40 16.71 -27.90
N PHE A 20 0.38 17.30 -26.98
CA PHE A 20 1.09 16.54 -25.96
C PHE A 20 0.12 15.80 -25.03
N LEU A 21 -0.88 16.49 -24.48
CA LEU A 21 -1.93 15.90 -23.65
C LEU A 21 -2.71 14.83 -24.41
N PHE A 22 -3.03 15.05 -25.69
CA PHE A 22 -3.72 14.06 -26.52
C PHE A 22 -2.88 12.81 -26.76
N SER A 23 -1.57 12.97 -27.00
CA SER A 23 -0.63 11.85 -27.12
C SER A 23 -0.53 11.06 -25.81
N GLN A 24 -0.47 11.76 -24.68
CA GLN A 24 -0.47 11.15 -23.35
C GLN A 24 -1.81 10.43 -23.06
N LEU A 25 -2.94 11.00 -23.47
CA LEU A 25 -4.25 10.39 -23.34
C LEU A 25 -4.32 9.10 -24.18
N MET A 26 -3.88 9.13 -25.44
CA MET A 26 -3.89 7.96 -26.33
C MET A 26 -2.99 6.83 -25.82
N THR A 27 -1.84 7.15 -25.21
CA THR A 27 -0.95 6.14 -24.61
C THR A 27 -1.55 5.54 -23.35
N LYS A 28 -2.20 6.34 -22.49
CA LYS A 28 -3.00 5.84 -21.37
C LYS A 28 -4.14 4.93 -21.85
N THR A 29 -4.95 5.36 -22.82
CA THR A 29 -6.08 4.55 -23.34
C THR A 29 -5.64 3.21 -23.92
N ARG A 30 -4.46 3.11 -24.55
CA ARG A 30 -3.92 1.82 -25.02
C ARG A 30 -3.50 0.87 -23.90
N GLN A 31 -3.12 1.39 -22.73
CA GLN A 31 -2.90 0.56 -21.54
C GLN A 31 -4.26 0.09 -20.95
N PHE A 32 -5.29 0.93 -21.01
CA PHE A 32 -6.65 0.60 -20.55
C PHE A 32 -7.40 -0.36 -21.48
N GLU A 33 -7.24 -0.23 -22.80
CA GLU A 33 -7.83 -1.09 -23.83
C GLU A 33 -6.93 -2.27 -24.21
N MET A 34 -6.20 -2.85 -23.25
CA MET A 34 -5.89 -4.27 -23.38
C MET A 34 -7.21 -5.04 -23.24
N LYS A 35 -7.96 -5.11 -24.36
CA LYS A 35 -8.87 -6.23 -24.59
C LYS A 35 -8.08 -7.46 -24.19
N SER A 36 -8.66 -8.26 -23.28
CA SER A 36 -8.07 -9.56 -22.96
C SER A 36 -8.01 -10.24 -24.31
N ASP A 37 -6.82 -10.45 -24.84
CA ASP A 37 -6.71 -11.37 -25.94
C ASP A 37 -7.05 -12.71 -25.32
N ALA A 38 -8.01 -13.44 -25.89
CA ALA A 38 -8.44 -14.72 -25.34
C ALA A 38 -7.23 -15.66 -25.14
N SER A 39 -6.17 -15.47 -25.93
CA SER A 39 -4.88 -16.12 -25.77
C SER A 39 -4.18 -15.81 -24.44
N VAL A 40 -4.23 -14.57 -23.94
CA VAL A 40 -3.58 -14.15 -22.68
C VAL A 40 -4.30 -14.76 -21.49
N GLU A 41 -5.64 -14.73 -21.46
CA GLU A 41 -6.39 -15.36 -20.36
C GLU A 41 -6.18 -16.89 -20.34
N GLU A 42 -6.15 -17.53 -21.50
CA GLU A 42 -5.89 -18.97 -21.62
C GLU A 42 -4.47 -19.34 -21.15
N ASN A 43 -3.46 -18.58 -21.59
CA ASN A 43 -2.07 -18.76 -21.13
C ASN A 43 -1.94 -18.50 -19.62
N LEU A 44 -2.58 -17.44 -19.11
CA LEU A 44 -2.60 -17.13 -17.68
C LEU A 44 -3.21 -18.28 -16.87
N LYS A 45 -4.31 -18.90 -17.34
CA LYS A 45 -4.92 -20.06 -16.69
C LYS A 45 -4.02 -21.31 -16.74
N ALA A 46 -3.26 -21.47 -17.81
CA ALA A 46 -2.34 -22.59 -17.95
C ALA A 46 -1.10 -22.43 -17.05
N ASP A 47 -0.59 -21.21 -16.91
CA ASP A 47 0.63 -20.93 -16.18
C ASP A 47 0.42 -20.55 -14.71
N ILE A 48 -0.65 -19.85 -14.36
CA ILE A 48 -0.84 -19.26 -13.03
C ILE A 48 -2.06 -19.87 -12.34
N GLN A 49 -1.90 -20.26 -11.08
CA GLN A 49 -2.99 -20.75 -10.25
C GLN A 49 -3.62 -19.59 -9.49
N TYR A 50 -4.84 -19.20 -9.87
CA TYR A 50 -5.64 -18.21 -9.17
C TYR A 50 -7.07 -18.74 -8.99
N ASN A 51 -7.52 -18.92 -7.74
CA ASN A 51 -8.83 -19.53 -7.48
C ASN A 51 -9.88 -18.52 -6.98
N ASN A 52 -9.46 -17.44 -6.32
CA ASN A 52 -10.35 -16.52 -5.59
C ASN A 52 -10.12 -15.04 -5.95
N LEU A 53 -9.93 -14.72 -7.24
CA LEU A 53 -9.93 -13.31 -7.62
C LEU A 53 -11.32 -12.71 -7.41
N PRO A 54 -11.44 -11.51 -6.84
CA PRO A 54 -12.70 -10.77 -6.78
C PRO A 54 -13.30 -10.61 -8.18
N LYS A 55 -14.56 -11.00 -8.34
CA LYS A 55 -15.28 -10.98 -9.62
C LYS A 55 -16.32 -9.88 -9.71
N ASP A 56 -16.70 -9.31 -8.57
CA ASP A 56 -17.69 -8.27 -8.51
C ASP A 56 -17.13 -6.96 -9.05
N VAL A 57 -17.99 -6.21 -9.71
CA VAL A 57 -17.67 -4.84 -10.10
C VAL A 57 -17.62 -4.01 -8.82
N VAL A 58 -16.42 -3.56 -8.46
CA VAL A 58 -16.19 -2.73 -7.28
C VAL A 58 -16.09 -1.27 -7.71
N LYS A 59 -16.68 -0.38 -6.90
CA LYS A 59 -16.49 1.06 -7.03
C LYS A 59 -15.76 1.60 -5.83
N ASP A 60 -14.87 2.55 -6.06
CA ASP A 60 -14.04 3.13 -5.03
C ASP A 60 -13.65 4.57 -5.41
N HIS A 61 -12.89 5.27 -4.58
CA HIS A 61 -12.49 6.66 -4.77
C HIS A 61 -11.07 6.93 -4.23
N TYR A 62 -10.47 8.04 -4.66
CA TYR A 62 -9.27 8.57 -4.02
C TYR A 62 -9.62 9.18 -2.67
N MET A 63 -8.72 9.05 -1.71
CA MET A 63 -8.90 9.61 -0.37
C MET A 63 -7.73 10.49 0.02
N SER A 64 -8.00 11.57 0.75
CA SER A 64 -6.97 12.24 1.55
C SER A 64 -6.97 11.69 2.96
N ALA A 65 -5.79 11.65 3.58
CA ALA A 65 -5.62 11.27 4.97
C ALA A 65 -4.53 12.11 5.62
N ASN A 66 -4.64 12.40 6.91
CA ASN A 66 -3.65 13.15 7.66
C ASN A 66 -2.82 12.23 8.55
N THR A 67 -1.53 12.50 8.66
CA THR A 67 -0.66 11.89 9.66
C THR A 67 -1.18 12.23 11.05
N LYS A 68 -1.45 11.22 11.87
CA LYS A 68 -1.91 11.41 13.25
C LYS A 68 -0.78 12.00 14.08
N VAL A 69 -1.10 13.01 14.88
CA VAL A 69 -0.26 13.46 15.99
C VAL A 69 -0.88 12.92 17.27
N PHE A 70 -0.16 12.06 17.99
CA PHE A 70 -0.66 11.44 19.21
C PHE A 70 -0.72 12.45 20.35
N THR A 71 -1.85 12.45 21.06
CA THR A 71 -2.08 13.39 22.16
C THR A 71 -1.62 12.81 23.50
N ASN A 72 -1.21 13.65 24.45
CA ASN A 72 -0.84 13.20 25.80
C ASN A 72 -1.94 12.39 26.50
N GLU A 73 -3.21 12.68 26.22
CA GLU A 73 -4.35 11.93 26.77
C GLU A 73 -4.44 10.50 26.23
N GLU A 74 -4.08 10.28 24.97
CA GLU A 74 -3.99 8.95 24.37
C GLU A 74 -2.79 8.19 24.90
N LEU A 75 -1.63 8.85 24.98
CA LEU A 75 -0.39 8.26 25.50
C LEU A 75 -0.53 7.82 26.96
N ALA A 76 -1.29 8.56 27.78
CA ALA A 76 -1.54 8.21 29.17
C ALA A 76 -2.32 6.90 29.36
N LYS A 77 -2.91 6.33 28.29
CA LYS A 77 -3.60 5.02 28.32
C LYS A 77 -2.65 3.84 28.16
N ILE A 78 -1.43 4.08 27.69
CA ILE A 78 -0.42 3.04 27.54
C ILE A 78 0.31 2.91 28.88
N GLU A 79 0.29 1.70 29.45
CA GLU A 79 0.95 1.40 30.73
C GLU A 79 2.46 1.13 30.59
N ASP A 80 2.89 0.79 29.37
CA ASP A 80 4.28 0.53 29.01
C ASP A 80 5.13 1.81 28.93
N LYS A 81 6.45 1.65 28.87
CA LYS A 81 7.35 2.81 28.70
C LYS A 81 7.23 3.31 27.25
N ILE A 82 7.02 4.61 27.07
CA ILE A 82 6.80 5.24 25.76
C ILE A 82 7.85 6.32 25.51
N GLU A 83 8.29 6.39 24.27
CA GLU A 83 9.02 7.52 23.69
C GLU A 83 8.23 8.00 22.47
N ILE A 84 8.27 9.30 22.19
CA ILE A 84 7.53 9.92 21.08
C ILE A 84 8.46 10.85 20.32
N THR A 85 8.33 10.88 19.00
CA THR A 85 9.07 11.81 18.14
C THR A 85 8.67 13.26 18.39
N GLU A 86 9.54 14.22 18.04
CA GLU A 86 9.29 15.65 18.27
C GLU A 86 8.03 16.17 17.56
N ASP A 87 7.70 15.61 16.39
CA ASP A 87 6.49 15.92 15.63
C ASP A 87 5.23 15.24 16.19
N GLY A 88 5.38 14.33 17.15
CA GLY A 88 4.30 13.57 17.76
C GLY A 88 3.68 12.49 16.86
N ALA A 89 4.27 12.19 15.70
CA ALA A 89 3.67 11.31 14.70
C ALA A 89 4.01 9.83 14.88
N THR A 90 5.11 9.52 15.57
CA THR A 90 5.56 8.14 15.82
C THR A 90 5.71 7.93 17.32
N ILE A 91 5.10 6.87 17.82
CA ILE A 91 5.31 6.40 19.19
C ILE A 91 6.17 5.15 19.16
N HIS A 92 7.17 5.11 20.03
CA HIS A 92 7.98 3.94 20.32
C HIS A 92 7.60 3.43 21.70
N VAL A 93 7.16 2.18 21.80
CA VAL A 93 6.72 1.57 23.05
C VAL A 93 7.61 0.40 23.39
N ILE A 94 8.18 0.41 24.60
CA ILE A 94 8.97 -0.68 25.16
C ILE A 94 8.08 -1.49 26.09
N LEU A 95 7.84 -2.75 25.72
CA LEU A 95 6.91 -3.62 26.42
C LEU A 95 7.48 -4.03 27.79
N ASN A 96 6.69 -3.86 28.84
CA ASN A 96 7.05 -4.32 30.18
C ASN A 96 7.19 -5.85 30.24
N LYS A 97 6.41 -6.55 29.42
CA LYS A 97 6.44 -8.01 29.27
C LYS A 97 6.59 -8.38 27.79
N PRO A 98 7.64 -9.13 27.41
CA PRO A 98 7.77 -9.64 26.06
C PRO A 98 6.61 -10.55 25.67
N ILE A 99 6.26 -10.55 24.38
CA ILE A 99 5.14 -11.31 23.82
C ILE A 99 5.67 -12.34 22.83
N VAL A 100 5.27 -13.60 22.98
CA VAL A 100 5.78 -14.67 22.11
C VAL A 100 5.27 -14.50 20.67
N VAL A 101 6.19 -14.51 19.70
CA VAL A 101 5.87 -14.48 18.27
C VAL A 101 5.88 -15.90 17.75
N ASN A 102 4.70 -16.52 17.66
CA ASN A 102 4.57 -17.93 17.27
C ASN A 102 3.85 -18.13 15.93
N GLU A 103 4.63 -18.30 14.86
CA GLU A 103 4.12 -18.64 13.52
C GLU A 103 3.27 -19.91 13.48
N LYS A 104 3.60 -20.93 14.30
CA LYS A 104 2.87 -22.21 14.29
C LYS A 104 1.46 -22.07 14.84
N GLN A 105 1.21 -21.01 15.59
CA GLN A 105 -0.09 -20.65 16.12
C GLN A 105 -0.63 -19.38 15.46
N ASP A 106 -0.20 -19.08 14.23
CA ASP A 106 -0.70 -17.95 13.45
C ASP A 106 -0.70 -16.62 14.21
N PHE A 107 0.35 -16.40 15.02
CA PHE A 107 0.56 -15.18 15.80
C PHE A 107 -0.59 -14.80 16.75
N ILE A 108 -1.44 -15.75 17.18
CA ILE A 108 -2.64 -15.49 18.01
C ILE A 108 -2.34 -14.57 19.20
N GLU A 109 -1.31 -14.85 20.00
CA GLU A 109 -1.01 -14.04 21.19
C GLU A 109 -0.63 -12.59 20.85
N LEU A 110 0.16 -12.40 19.79
CA LEU A 110 0.53 -11.06 19.32
C LEU A 110 -0.69 -10.32 18.74
N ASN A 111 -1.55 -11.01 17.98
CA ASN A 111 -2.77 -10.43 17.42
C ASN A 111 -3.76 -9.99 18.51
N ASP A 112 -3.94 -10.82 19.56
CA ASP A 112 -4.77 -10.49 20.71
C ASP A 112 -4.22 -9.29 21.48
N PHE A 113 -2.89 -9.22 21.63
CA PHE A 113 -2.23 -8.05 22.22
C PHE A 113 -2.46 -6.79 21.40
N VAL A 114 -2.22 -6.84 20.08
CA VAL A 114 -2.45 -5.72 19.17
C VAL A 114 -3.87 -5.22 19.32
N TYR A 115 -4.86 -6.11 19.21
CA TYR A 115 -6.27 -5.74 19.32
C TYR A 115 -6.64 -5.08 20.64
N SER A 116 -6.05 -5.52 21.76
CA SER A 116 -6.54 -5.16 23.10
C SER A 116 -5.72 -4.06 23.79
N HIS A 117 -4.44 -3.89 23.45
CA HIS A 117 -3.50 -3.02 24.18
C HIS A 117 -2.86 -1.95 23.31
N VAL A 118 -2.76 -2.14 22.00
CA VAL A 118 -2.23 -1.11 21.10
C VAL A 118 -3.32 -0.06 20.83
N LEU A 119 -2.95 1.21 20.83
CA LEU A 119 -3.87 2.30 20.52
C LEU A 119 -4.48 2.07 19.14
N ASN A 120 -5.81 1.98 19.07
CA ASN A 120 -6.53 1.70 17.82
C ASN A 120 -6.07 0.39 17.12
N GLY A 121 -5.61 -0.59 17.90
CA GLY A 121 -5.09 -1.86 17.42
C GLY A 121 -6.05 -2.67 16.55
N GLU A 122 -7.36 -2.50 16.74
CA GLU A 122 -8.40 -3.11 15.90
C GLU A 122 -8.30 -2.71 14.41
N ASN A 123 -7.71 -1.53 14.18
CA ASN A 123 -7.49 -0.99 12.84
C ASN A 123 -6.17 -1.45 12.23
N TYR A 124 -5.40 -2.34 12.86
CA TYR A 124 -4.21 -2.92 12.25
C TYR A 124 -4.47 -4.36 11.82
N SER A 125 -3.78 -4.80 10.77
CA SER A 125 -3.82 -6.17 10.27
C SER A 125 -2.41 -6.68 10.08
N PHE A 126 -2.17 -7.93 10.47
CA PHE A 126 -0.89 -8.60 10.26
C PHE A 126 -0.53 -8.56 8.77
N TRP A 127 0.72 -8.24 8.47
CA TRP A 127 1.26 -8.23 7.11
C TRP A 127 2.35 -9.27 6.92
N LYS A 128 3.44 -9.18 7.69
CA LYS A 128 4.56 -10.12 7.57
C LYS A 128 5.33 -10.25 8.88
N TYR A 129 5.98 -11.40 9.02
CA TYR A 129 7.08 -11.59 9.96
C TYR A 129 8.38 -11.76 9.17
N ASP A 130 9.32 -10.83 9.37
CA ASP A 130 10.64 -10.84 8.77
C ASP A 130 11.66 -11.36 9.78
N LYS A 131 12.11 -12.60 9.61
CA LYS A 131 13.03 -13.26 10.56
C LYS A 131 14.45 -12.72 10.49
N GLU A 132 14.87 -12.25 9.32
CA GLU A 132 16.21 -11.73 9.11
C GLU A 132 16.35 -10.38 9.79
N GLU A 133 15.38 -9.49 9.56
CA GLU A 133 15.30 -8.19 10.22
C GLU A 133 14.74 -8.26 11.64
N LYS A 134 14.23 -9.43 12.06
CA LYS A 134 13.55 -9.66 13.34
C LYS A 134 12.44 -8.66 13.63
N THR A 135 11.56 -8.46 12.65
CA THR A 135 10.42 -7.54 12.78
C THR A 135 9.10 -8.18 12.39
N VAL A 136 8.04 -7.84 13.12
CA VAL A 136 6.65 -8.16 12.71
C VAL A 136 5.97 -6.87 12.29
N THR A 137 5.44 -6.83 11.07
CA THR A 137 4.76 -5.66 10.52
C THR A 137 3.26 -5.89 10.44
N TYR A 138 2.51 -4.87 10.86
CA TYR A 138 1.08 -4.72 10.64
C TYR A 138 0.83 -3.43 9.89
N TYR A 139 -0.17 -3.42 9.01
CA TYR A 139 -0.64 -2.21 8.33
C TYR A 139 -2.03 -1.82 8.79
N GLN A 140 -2.27 -0.51 8.82
CA GLN A 140 -3.57 0.05 9.15
C GLN A 140 -4.63 -0.37 8.11
N LYS A 141 -5.87 -0.51 8.56
CA LYS A 141 -7.07 -0.75 7.76
C LYS A 141 -7.93 0.50 7.79
N ILE A 142 -8.55 0.79 6.65
CA ILE A 142 -9.51 1.87 6.46
C ILE A 142 -10.76 1.22 5.87
N ASP A 143 -11.88 1.26 6.59
CA ASP A 143 -13.14 0.62 6.18
C ASP A 143 -12.98 -0.86 5.76
N GLY A 144 -12.15 -1.60 6.51
CA GLY A 144 -11.86 -3.02 6.26
C GLY A 144 -10.84 -3.29 5.15
N LYS A 145 -10.35 -2.26 4.45
CA LYS A 145 -9.32 -2.35 3.41
C LYS A 145 -7.94 -2.03 3.98
N VAL A 146 -6.94 -2.86 3.70
CA VAL A 146 -5.57 -2.65 4.18
C VAL A 146 -4.90 -1.49 3.43
N LEU A 147 -4.11 -0.70 4.16
CA LEU A 147 -3.26 0.36 3.65
C LEU A 147 -1.86 -0.22 3.35
N PHE A 148 -1.65 -0.67 2.13
CA PHE A 148 -0.46 -1.42 1.73
C PHE A 148 0.81 -0.57 1.79
N MET A 149 1.82 -1.09 2.49
CA MET A 149 3.20 -0.59 2.45
C MET A 149 3.33 0.89 2.81
N ASN A 150 2.47 1.38 3.71
CA ASN A 150 2.47 2.77 4.16
C ASN A 150 3.21 2.93 5.49
N GLN A 151 4.21 3.79 5.51
CA GLN A 151 5.05 4.04 6.69
C GLN A 151 4.38 4.94 7.74
N SER A 152 3.36 5.70 7.37
CA SER A 152 2.58 6.57 8.26
C SER A 152 1.31 5.91 8.81
N GLY A 153 1.08 4.64 8.48
CA GLY A 153 -0.04 3.83 8.95
C GLY A 153 0.39 2.39 9.21
N HIS A 154 1.47 2.20 9.97
CA HIS A 154 1.97 0.88 10.32
C HIS A 154 2.21 0.68 11.82
N LEU A 155 2.37 -0.57 12.20
CA LEU A 155 2.79 -1.00 13.51
C LEU A 155 3.89 -2.04 13.31
N VAL A 156 5.09 -1.78 13.82
CA VAL A 156 6.27 -2.62 13.61
C VAL A 156 6.83 -3.04 14.96
N PHE A 157 6.75 -4.33 15.26
CA PHE A 157 7.36 -4.91 16.45
C PHE A 157 8.81 -5.28 16.18
N GLU A 158 9.71 -4.99 17.13
CA GLU A 158 11.05 -5.60 17.17
C GLU A 158 11.02 -6.90 17.96
N VAL A 159 11.69 -7.92 17.44
CA VAL A 159 11.72 -9.28 17.99
C VAL A 159 13.13 -9.62 18.46
N ASN A 160 13.23 -10.17 19.67
CA ASN A 160 14.50 -10.60 20.24
C ASN A 160 14.97 -11.98 19.70
N ASP A 161 16.16 -12.44 20.12
CA ASP A 161 16.70 -13.75 19.73
C ASP A 161 15.89 -14.95 20.24
N ALA A 162 15.06 -14.74 21.27
CA ALA A 162 14.14 -15.76 21.79
C ALA A 162 12.83 -15.84 20.99
N GLY A 163 12.63 -14.98 19.99
CA GLY A 163 11.39 -14.94 19.21
C GLY A 163 10.24 -14.25 19.95
N GLU A 164 10.56 -13.27 20.80
CA GLU A 164 9.58 -12.49 21.55
C GLU A 164 9.61 -11.04 21.09
N ALA A 165 8.43 -10.44 20.88
CA ALA A 165 8.28 -9.01 20.64
C ALA A 165 8.58 -8.25 21.93
N ILE A 166 9.47 -7.25 21.85
CA ILE A 166 9.98 -6.50 23.02
C ILE A 166 9.65 -5.01 22.97
N SER A 167 9.40 -4.49 21.78
CA SER A 167 9.06 -3.10 21.53
C SER A 167 8.22 -3.01 20.25
N TYR A 168 7.57 -1.87 20.04
CA TYR A 168 6.98 -1.54 18.75
C TYR A 168 7.03 -0.05 18.45
N ASP A 169 7.15 0.26 17.16
CA ASP A 169 6.87 1.59 16.62
C ASP A 169 5.45 1.60 16.03
N GLN A 170 4.70 2.66 16.31
CA GLN A 170 3.37 2.86 15.77
C GLN A 170 3.24 4.23 15.10
N THR A 171 2.72 4.22 13.87
CA THR A 171 2.26 5.38 13.12
C THR A 171 0.82 5.17 12.69
N MET A 172 0.05 6.24 12.53
CA MET A 172 -1.36 6.14 12.16
C MET A 172 -1.77 7.29 11.24
N LEU A 173 -2.60 6.99 10.25
CA LEU A 173 -3.34 7.98 9.48
C LEU A 173 -4.74 8.19 10.08
N THR A 174 -5.23 9.41 9.98
CA THR A 174 -6.55 9.85 10.47
C THR A 174 -7.21 10.80 9.45
N SER A 175 -8.44 11.25 9.73
CA SER A 175 -9.17 12.20 8.87
C SER A 175 -9.21 11.77 7.41
N PHE A 176 -9.85 10.63 7.19
CA PHE A 176 -10.01 10.01 5.88
C PHE A 176 -11.18 10.67 5.13
N ASP A 177 -10.88 11.46 4.11
CA ASP A 177 -11.88 12.20 3.34
C ASP A 177 -11.84 11.79 1.85
N PRO A 178 -12.99 11.42 1.24
CA PRO A 178 -13.07 11.22 -0.20
C PRO A 178 -12.74 12.50 -0.97
N ILE A 179 -11.83 12.42 -1.94
CA ILE A 179 -11.44 13.55 -2.80
C ILE A 179 -11.80 13.36 -4.28
N SER A 180 -12.47 12.25 -4.60
CA SER A 180 -13.06 11.98 -5.92
C SER A 180 -14.43 11.32 -5.78
N ASP A 181 -15.17 11.28 -6.88
CA ASP A 181 -16.37 10.47 -6.97
C ASP A 181 -16.02 8.97 -6.91
N ASN A 182 -17.02 8.15 -6.57
CA ASN A 182 -16.90 6.70 -6.65
C ASN A 182 -16.91 6.24 -8.11
N GLU A 183 -15.77 5.74 -8.56
CA GLU A 183 -15.55 5.24 -9.90
C GLU A 183 -15.34 3.73 -9.88
N GLU A 184 -15.66 3.07 -11.00
CA GLU A 184 -15.39 1.65 -11.14
C GLU A 184 -13.89 1.39 -11.16
N VAL A 185 -13.43 0.48 -10.31
CA VAL A 185 -12.03 0.07 -10.32
C VAL A 185 -11.81 -0.99 -11.41
N TYR A 186 -10.63 -0.96 -12.01
CA TYR A 186 -10.10 -1.94 -12.92
C TYR A 186 -10.24 -3.36 -12.33
N PRO A 187 -10.82 -4.34 -13.04
CA PRO A 187 -11.05 -5.67 -12.48
C PRO A 187 -9.76 -6.38 -12.04
N ALA A 188 -9.82 -7.18 -10.96
CA ALA A 188 -8.66 -7.92 -10.46
C ALA A 188 -8.03 -8.84 -11.51
N LEU A 189 -8.86 -9.55 -12.30
CA LEU A 189 -8.37 -10.40 -13.40
C LEU A 189 -7.59 -9.59 -14.45
N LYS A 190 -8.07 -8.38 -14.76
CA LYS A 190 -7.42 -7.49 -15.72
C LYS A 190 -6.08 -6.99 -15.21
N ALA A 191 -6.00 -6.61 -13.93
CA ALA A 191 -4.74 -6.25 -13.29
C ALA A 191 -3.75 -7.44 -13.28
N LEU A 192 -4.25 -8.66 -13.08
CA LEU A 192 -3.42 -9.89 -13.15
C LEU A 192 -2.91 -10.17 -14.57
N GLU A 193 -3.76 -10.01 -15.60
CA GLU A 193 -3.36 -10.10 -17.01
C GLU A 193 -2.23 -9.10 -17.35
N ALA A 194 -2.31 -7.88 -16.80
CA ALA A 194 -1.28 -6.86 -16.98
C ALA A 194 0.06 -7.25 -16.31
N LEU A 195 0.02 -7.83 -15.11
CA LEU A 195 1.21 -8.39 -14.43
C LEU A 195 1.83 -9.50 -15.26
N TYR A 196 1.02 -10.43 -15.73
CA TYR A 196 1.46 -11.56 -16.55
C TYR A 196 2.09 -11.12 -17.88
N SER A 197 1.43 -10.22 -18.60
CA SER A 197 1.91 -9.71 -19.89
C SER A 197 3.23 -8.94 -19.78
N LYS A 198 3.52 -8.38 -18.61
CA LYS A 198 4.80 -7.69 -18.30
C LYS A 198 5.88 -8.65 -17.77
N GLY A 199 5.61 -9.94 -17.69
CA GLY A 199 6.55 -10.95 -17.20
C GLY A 199 6.80 -10.88 -15.69
N ALA A 200 5.90 -10.26 -14.93
CA ALA A 200 6.05 -10.12 -13.47
C ALA A 200 5.67 -11.41 -12.71
N LEU A 201 5.10 -12.40 -13.38
CA LEU A 201 4.67 -13.67 -12.77
C LEU A 201 5.48 -14.83 -13.35
N LYS A 202 5.95 -15.73 -12.47
CA LYS A 202 6.62 -16.97 -12.87
C LYS A 202 5.61 -18.09 -13.12
N SER A 203 5.88 -18.94 -14.10
CA SER A 203 5.01 -20.10 -14.40
C SER A 203 4.90 -21.05 -13.19
N GLY A 204 3.67 -21.42 -12.88
CA GLY A 204 3.27 -22.24 -11.76
C GLY A 204 3.12 -21.51 -10.43
N ALA A 205 3.20 -20.18 -10.41
CA ALA A 205 2.93 -19.40 -9.21
C ALA A 205 1.46 -19.49 -8.81
N LYS A 206 1.22 -19.39 -7.50
CA LYS A 206 -0.12 -19.23 -6.90
C LYS A 206 -0.33 -17.77 -6.56
N VAL A 207 -1.47 -17.22 -6.95
CA VAL A 207 -1.77 -15.80 -6.76
C VAL A 207 -3.09 -15.63 -6.02
N GLU A 208 -3.03 -14.83 -4.96
CA GLU A 208 -4.18 -14.31 -4.21
C GLU A 208 -4.24 -12.79 -4.44
N ALA A 209 -5.45 -12.22 -4.43
CA ALA A 209 -5.64 -10.79 -4.67
C ALA A 209 -6.60 -10.18 -3.66
N GLU A 210 -6.28 -8.98 -3.19
CA GLU A 210 -7.11 -8.18 -2.30
C GLU A 210 -7.10 -6.71 -2.73
N LEU A 211 -8.22 -6.02 -2.49
CA LEU A 211 -8.34 -4.58 -2.75
C LEU A 211 -8.03 -3.83 -1.46
N GLY A 212 -7.18 -2.82 -1.57
CA GLY A 212 -6.85 -1.92 -0.48
C GLY A 212 -6.45 -0.54 -1.00
N TYR A 213 -5.71 0.20 -0.19
CA TYR A 213 -5.17 1.50 -0.57
C TYR A 213 -3.65 1.49 -0.57
N HIS A 214 -3.06 2.32 -1.42
CA HIS A 214 -1.64 2.64 -1.38
C HIS A 214 -1.46 4.15 -1.47
N THR A 215 -0.34 4.66 -0.97
CA THR A 215 -0.02 6.10 -1.06
C THR A 215 0.37 6.46 -2.48
N LEU A 216 -0.43 7.31 -3.12
CA LEU A 216 -0.12 7.88 -4.41
C LEU A 216 0.79 9.11 -4.28
N VAL A 217 0.48 9.97 -3.29
CA VAL A 217 1.27 11.17 -2.98
C VAL A 217 1.46 11.24 -1.48
N ASN A 218 2.71 11.37 -1.04
CA ASN A 218 3.06 11.55 0.36
C ASN A 218 3.57 12.98 0.59
N MET A 219 2.89 13.74 1.45
CA MET A 219 3.36 15.04 1.97
C MET A 219 3.49 14.92 3.50
N GLU A 220 4.28 15.80 4.13
CA GLU A 220 4.61 15.68 5.57
C GLU A 220 3.38 15.46 6.48
N ALA A 221 2.31 16.23 6.29
CA ALA A 221 1.11 16.16 7.12
C ALA A 221 -0.07 15.41 6.47
N THR A 222 -0.08 15.26 5.15
CA THR A 222 -1.24 14.76 4.39
C THR A 222 -0.81 13.85 3.26
N GLN A 223 -1.58 12.80 3.03
CA GLN A 223 -1.36 11.83 1.96
C GLN A 223 -2.57 11.72 1.06
N VAL A 224 -2.31 11.43 -0.21
CA VAL A 224 -3.34 11.00 -1.17
C VAL A 224 -3.22 9.50 -1.34
N LEU A 225 -4.31 8.81 -1.08
CA LEU A 225 -4.44 7.37 -1.17
C LEU A 225 -5.22 6.99 -2.43
N THR A 226 -4.76 5.94 -3.11
CA THR A 226 -5.39 5.40 -4.30
C THR A 226 -5.79 3.94 -4.09
N PRO A 227 -7.01 3.55 -4.50
CA PRO A 227 -7.41 2.14 -4.56
C PRO A 227 -6.38 1.33 -5.33
N THR A 228 -5.96 0.19 -4.75
CA THR A 228 -4.84 -0.61 -5.24
C THR A 228 -5.16 -2.08 -5.08
N TRP A 229 -4.92 -2.86 -6.13
CA TRP A 229 -4.89 -4.31 -6.04
C TRP A 229 -3.54 -4.76 -5.50
N HIS A 230 -3.57 -5.49 -4.40
CA HIS A 230 -2.42 -6.24 -3.91
C HIS A 230 -2.52 -7.69 -4.35
N PHE A 231 -1.47 -8.18 -5.00
CA PHE A 231 -1.32 -9.57 -5.41
C PHE A 231 -0.20 -10.23 -4.60
N LEU A 232 -0.58 -11.22 -3.78
CA LEU A 232 0.36 -12.08 -3.07
C LEU A 232 0.73 -13.25 -3.97
N VAL A 233 1.96 -13.26 -4.47
CA VAL A 233 2.47 -14.25 -5.42
C VAL A 233 3.37 -15.24 -4.68
N LYS A 234 2.91 -16.49 -4.58
CA LYS A 234 3.66 -17.62 -3.99
C LYS A 234 4.26 -18.45 -5.12
N ASN A 235 5.58 -18.36 -5.30
CA ASN A 235 6.30 -19.08 -6.35
C ASN A 235 6.62 -20.54 -5.95
N LYS A 236 6.94 -21.38 -6.95
CA LYS A 236 7.32 -22.79 -6.74
C LYS A 236 8.62 -22.98 -5.96
N ASP A 237 9.53 -22.01 -6.04
CA ASP A 237 10.79 -21.99 -5.29
C ASP A 237 10.58 -21.63 -3.79
N GLY A 238 9.34 -21.33 -3.40
CA GLY A 238 8.99 -20.92 -2.04
C GLY A 238 9.09 -19.42 -1.81
N SER A 239 9.53 -18.62 -2.79
CA SER A 239 9.57 -17.17 -2.65
C SER A 239 8.16 -16.58 -2.66
N VAL A 240 7.96 -15.54 -1.87
CA VAL A 240 6.70 -14.79 -1.78
C VAL A 240 6.97 -13.36 -2.20
N GLU A 241 6.19 -12.86 -3.16
CA GLU A 241 6.32 -11.52 -3.72
C GLU A 241 4.99 -10.77 -3.55
N ASN A 242 5.05 -9.49 -3.15
CA ASN A 242 3.90 -8.61 -3.03
C ASN A 242 3.93 -7.65 -4.21
N LEU A 243 2.94 -7.75 -5.11
CA LEU A 243 2.84 -6.89 -6.29
C LEU A 243 1.63 -5.97 -6.16
N LEU A 244 1.84 -4.68 -6.39
CA LEU A 244 0.80 -3.66 -6.30
C LEU A 244 0.43 -3.16 -7.70
N VAL A 245 -0.86 -3.04 -7.98
CA VAL A 245 -1.38 -2.47 -9.23
C VAL A 245 -2.42 -1.42 -8.89
N ASN A 246 -2.23 -0.19 -9.37
CA ASN A 246 -3.21 0.88 -9.20
C ASN A 246 -4.56 0.43 -9.76
N ALA A 247 -5.61 0.48 -8.94
CA ALA A 247 -6.90 -0.08 -9.30
C ALA A 247 -7.72 0.85 -10.20
N PHE A 248 -7.36 2.12 -10.38
CA PHE A 248 -7.96 2.96 -11.43
C PHE A 248 -7.16 2.94 -12.71
N GLU A 249 -5.83 2.97 -12.63
CA GLU A 249 -4.95 3.13 -13.79
C GLU A 249 -4.45 1.81 -14.40
N GLY A 250 -4.57 0.69 -13.69
CA GLY A 250 -4.01 -0.60 -14.10
C GLY A 250 -2.47 -0.63 -14.17
N GLN A 251 -1.82 0.39 -13.60
CA GLN A 251 -0.36 0.52 -13.61
C GLN A 251 0.26 -0.27 -12.45
N ILE A 252 1.31 -1.03 -12.75
CA ILE A 252 2.11 -1.70 -11.71
C ILE A 252 2.83 -0.62 -10.92
N ILE A 253 2.58 -0.59 -9.61
CA ILE A 253 3.30 0.24 -8.67
C ILE A 253 4.58 -0.52 -8.33
N GLN A 254 5.72 -0.03 -8.84
CA GLN A 254 7.01 -0.54 -8.38
C GLN A 254 7.16 -0.09 -6.93
N ALA A 255 7.24 -1.05 -6.00
CA ALA A 255 7.65 -0.74 -4.64
C ALA A 255 9.05 -0.13 -4.72
N GLN A 256 9.14 1.21 -4.65
CA GLN A 256 10.40 1.85 -4.39
C GLN A 256 10.84 1.29 -3.04
N GLN A 257 11.92 0.50 -3.03
CA GLN A 257 12.70 0.33 -1.82
C GLN A 257 13.18 1.72 -1.45
N GLN A 258 12.40 2.44 -0.65
CA GLN A 258 12.78 3.74 -0.12
C GLN A 258 13.97 3.47 0.78
N THR A 259 15.15 3.71 0.22
CA THR A 259 16.42 3.62 0.90
C THR A 259 16.35 4.64 2.02
N ASN A 260 16.47 4.17 3.27
CA ASN A 260 16.66 5.04 4.42
C ASN A 260 17.88 5.93 4.14
N GLU A 261 17.65 7.16 3.69
CA GLU A 261 18.64 8.22 3.80
C GLU A 261 18.78 8.51 5.30
N LYS A 262 19.67 7.74 5.95
CA LYS A 262 20.29 8.16 7.19
C LYS A 262 20.96 9.50 6.92
N THR A 263 20.31 10.58 7.36
CA THR A 263 20.92 11.89 7.52
C THR A 263 22.20 11.70 8.33
N LYS A 264 23.35 11.70 7.65
CA LYS A 264 24.62 11.97 8.30
C LYS A 264 24.57 13.42 8.77
N MET A 265 24.31 13.61 10.06
CA MET A 265 24.75 14.82 10.73
C MET A 265 26.27 14.70 10.89
N GLU A 266 27.00 15.45 10.07
CA GLU A 266 28.34 15.94 10.43
C GLU A 266 28.20 17.26 11.20
#